data_AF-A0A967ABU7-F1
#
_entry.id   AF-A0A967ABU7-F1
#
_cell.length_a   1.000
_cell.length_b   1.000
_cell.length_c   1.000
_cell.angle_alpha   90.00
_cell.angle_beta   90.00
_cell.angle_gamma   90.00
#
_symmetry.space_group_name_H-M   'P 1'
#
loop_
_entity.id
_entity.type
_entity.pdbx_description
1 polymer ?
#
loop_
_entity_poly.entity_id
_entity_poly.type
_entity_poly.pdbx_seq_one_letter_code
_entity_poly.pdbx_strand_id
1 'polypeptide(L)'
;MKKTIAFALLLVLNFGFQSCQEEPKKDKQERTEEVTNSDAETKNLQNEFNKLMKESVAAHDEVMPKMGTINESLEKLKELSNQENKEEVEPIMEELKTGHEMMMSWMKGFGGDFTREEINQGISTEDEEEIKQKLELIKKHHKEAQEMKKQITKSLQEAEEFIEQA
;
A
#
# COMPACT_ATOMS: atom_id res chain seq x y z
N MET A 1 -42.27 55.82 48.38
CA MET A 1 -43.57 55.91 49.10
C MET A 1 -44.41 54.70 48.72
N LYS A 2 -44.74 53.84 49.69
CA LYS A 2 -45.59 52.64 49.53
C LYS A 2 -47.07 53.05 49.57
N LYS A 3 -47.91 52.41 48.74
CA LYS A 3 -49.40 52.31 48.78
C LYS A 3 -49.85 51.75 47.42
N THR A 4 -50.80 50.85 47.21
CA THR A 4 -51.58 49.88 48.01
C THR A 4 -52.29 49.00 46.98
N ILE A 5 -52.57 47.76 47.35
CA ILE A 5 -53.28 46.74 46.55
C ILE A 5 -54.77 47.12 46.41
N ALA A 6 -55.38 46.84 45.25
CA ALA A 6 -56.82 46.66 45.14
C ALA A 6 -57.14 45.51 44.17
N PHE A 7 -57.81 44.51 44.72
CA PHE A 7 -58.37 43.32 44.08
C PHE A 7 -59.65 43.70 43.32
N ALA A 8 -59.86 43.15 42.11
CA ALA A 8 -61.18 43.07 41.50
C ALA A 8 -61.31 41.79 40.68
N LEU A 9 -62.15 40.89 41.20
CA LEU A 9 -62.77 39.74 40.54
C LEU A 9 -63.52 40.18 39.27
N LEU A 10 -63.42 39.41 38.17
CA LEU A 10 -64.60 38.77 37.56
C LEU A 10 -64.22 37.73 36.48
N LEU A 11 -64.81 36.55 36.64
CA LEU A 11 -64.89 35.39 35.75
C LEU A 11 -65.40 35.72 34.34
N VAL A 12 -64.74 35.22 33.28
CA VAL A 12 -65.40 34.78 32.04
C VAL A 12 -64.63 33.65 31.32
N LEU A 13 -65.26 32.47 31.33
CA LEU A 13 -65.34 31.40 30.31
C LEU A 13 -64.11 30.63 29.79
N ASN A 14 -64.19 29.33 30.10
CA ASN A 14 -63.61 28.16 29.42
C ASN A 14 -63.40 28.30 27.91
N PHE A 15 -62.17 28.00 27.47
CA PHE A 15 -61.91 27.29 26.22
C PHE A 15 -61.11 26.03 26.55
N GLY A 16 -61.63 24.89 26.11
CA GLY A 16 -61.11 23.57 26.42
C GLY A 16 -59.67 23.39 25.92
N PHE A 17 -58.77 23.09 26.84
CA PHE A 17 -57.44 22.55 26.55
C PHE A 17 -57.61 21.04 26.34
N GLN A 18 -57.71 20.63 25.08
CA GLN A 18 -57.71 19.22 24.74
C GLN A 18 -56.27 18.73 24.76
N SER A 19 -55.98 18.04 25.88
CA SER A 19 -54.98 17.00 26.07
C SER A 19 -54.46 16.36 24.78
N CYS A 20 -53.15 16.46 24.56
CA CYS A 20 -52.32 15.37 24.04
C CYS A 20 -50.94 15.46 24.72
N GLN A 21 -50.77 14.71 25.79
CA GLN A 21 -49.46 14.16 26.13
C GLN A 21 -49.20 13.01 25.15
N GLU A 22 -48.15 13.12 24.35
CA GLU A 22 -47.48 11.97 23.76
C GLU A 22 -45.98 12.13 24.01
N GLU A 23 -45.39 11.03 24.45
CA GLU A 23 -44.04 10.91 25.00
C GLU A 23 -42.91 11.18 24.00
N PRO A 24 -41.69 11.49 24.48
CA PRO A 24 -40.52 11.65 23.62
C PRO A 24 -40.09 10.28 23.07
N LYS A 25 -40.42 10.00 21.80
CA LYS A 25 -39.80 8.89 21.08
C LYS A 25 -38.35 9.25 20.74
N LYS A 26 -37.45 8.58 21.46
CA LYS A 26 -36.09 8.26 21.01
C LYS A 26 -36.18 7.70 19.59
N ASP A 27 -35.63 8.42 18.61
CA ASP A 27 -35.02 7.81 17.44
C ASP A 27 -33.83 8.67 17.04
N LYS A 28 -32.69 8.34 17.66
CA LYS A 28 -31.37 8.82 17.29
C LYS A 28 -30.38 7.69 17.58
N GLN A 29 -30.56 6.56 16.90
CA GLN A 29 -29.61 5.46 16.95
C GLN A 29 -29.72 4.58 15.69
N GLU A 30 -29.45 5.16 14.53
CA GLU A 30 -29.12 4.41 13.31
C GLU A 30 -28.32 5.32 12.34
N ARG A 31 -27.25 5.94 12.85
CA ARG A 31 -26.25 6.68 12.04
C ARG A 31 -24.90 6.80 12.76
N THR A 32 -24.56 5.83 13.59
CA THR A 32 -23.29 5.85 14.35
C THR A 32 -22.50 4.55 14.27
N GLU A 33 -23.08 3.45 13.78
CA GLU A 33 -22.37 2.17 13.67
C GLU A 33 -21.76 1.95 12.27
N GLU A 34 -22.41 2.44 11.20
CA GLU A 34 -21.89 2.35 9.82
C GLU A 34 -20.67 3.25 9.60
N VAL A 35 -20.66 4.44 10.22
CA VAL A 35 -19.54 5.41 10.11
C VAL A 35 -18.28 4.91 10.84
N THR A 36 -18.42 4.20 11.96
CA THR A 36 -17.26 3.69 12.71
C THR A 36 -16.59 2.47 12.07
N ASN A 37 -17.30 1.74 11.21
CA ASN A 37 -16.78 0.51 10.60
C ASN A 37 -16.02 0.80 9.30
N SER A 38 -16.54 1.72 8.47
CA SER A 38 -15.89 2.14 7.22
C SER A 38 -14.54 2.84 7.48
N ASP A 39 -14.45 3.73 8.49
CA ASP A 39 -13.19 4.40 8.84
C ASP A 39 -12.10 3.41 9.30
N ALA A 40 -12.48 2.34 9.99
CA ALA A 40 -11.56 1.30 10.44
C ALA A 40 -11.10 0.40 9.28
N GLU A 41 -11.99 0.08 8.34
CA GLU A 41 -11.68 -0.69 7.14
C GLU A 41 -10.73 0.07 6.21
N THR A 42 -11.05 1.34 5.89
CA THR A 42 -10.19 2.24 5.11
C THR A 42 -8.78 2.31 5.68
N LYS A 43 -8.66 2.50 6.99
CA LYS A 43 -7.36 2.56 7.68
C LYS A 43 -6.59 1.24 7.59
N ASN A 44 -7.28 0.10 7.67
CA ASN A 44 -6.64 -1.21 7.50
C ASN A 44 -6.10 -1.39 6.08
N LEU A 45 -6.86 -1.00 5.07
CA LEU A 45 -6.44 -1.05 3.66
C LEU A 45 -5.22 -0.14 3.41
N GLN A 46 -5.22 1.08 3.93
CA GLN A 46 -4.08 2.01 3.86
C GLN A 46 -2.83 1.41 4.54
N ASN A 47 -2.99 0.79 5.71
CA ASN A 47 -1.87 0.15 6.42
C ASN A 47 -1.30 -1.03 5.63
N GLU A 48 -2.15 -1.86 5.02
CA GLU A 48 -1.71 -2.96 4.15
C GLU A 48 -0.94 -2.43 2.94
N PHE A 49 -1.49 -1.42 2.26
CA PHE A 49 -0.82 -0.74 1.15
C PHE A 49 0.57 -0.22 1.55
N ASN A 50 0.63 0.53 2.66
CA ASN A 50 1.87 1.14 3.15
C ASN A 50 2.91 0.09 3.56
N LYS A 51 2.48 -1.06 4.10
CA LYS A 51 3.37 -2.19 4.41
C LYS A 51 3.95 -2.77 3.12
N LEU A 52 3.11 -3.09 2.14
CA LEU A 52 3.56 -3.66 0.87
C LEU A 52 4.46 -2.69 0.09
N MET A 53 4.15 -1.40 0.11
CA MET A 53 4.99 -0.34 -0.46
C MET A 53 6.41 -0.39 0.11
N LYS A 54 6.54 -0.37 1.44
CA LYS A 54 7.83 -0.45 2.12
C LYS A 54 8.59 -1.73 1.81
N GLU A 55 7.90 -2.87 1.84
CA GLU A 55 8.53 -4.17 1.58
C GLU A 55 8.99 -4.32 0.12
N SER A 56 8.26 -3.74 -0.84
CA SER A 56 8.64 -3.73 -2.26
C SER A 56 9.88 -2.89 -2.50
N VAL A 57 9.91 -1.67 -1.95
CA VAL A 57 11.08 -0.79 -2.04
C VAL A 57 12.29 -1.38 -1.32
N ALA A 58 12.10 -2.02 -0.16
CA ALA A 58 13.18 -2.71 0.55
C ALA A 58 13.78 -3.85 -0.28
N ALA A 59 12.97 -4.62 -1.01
CA ALA A 59 13.47 -5.66 -1.90
C ALA A 59 14.30 -5.09 -3.06
N HIS A 60 13.88 -3.95 -3.62
CA HIS A 60 14.67 -3.21 -4.60
C HIS A 60 16.00 -2.74 -4.01
N ASP A 61 15.98 -2.05 -2.87
CA ASP A 61 17.17 -1.44 -2.26
C ASP A 61 18.21 -2.49 -1.86
N GLU A 62 17.78 -3.69 -1.48
CA GLU A 62 18.69 -4.79 -1.12
C GLU A 62 19.54 -5.28 -2.30
N VAL A 63 18.96 -5.32 -3.50
CA VAL A 63 19.63 -5.87 -4.69
C VAL A 63 20.13 -4.80 -5.66
N MET A 64 19.70 -3.55 -5.50
CA MET A 64 20.20 -2.41 -6.28
C MET A 64 21.74 -2.28 -6.25
N PRO A 65 22.44 -2.42 -5.09
CA PRO A 65 23.90 -2.36 -5.07
C PRO A 65 24.57 -3.52 -5.84
N LYS A 66 23.87 -4.64 -6.02
CA LYS A 66 24.38 -5.84 -6.70
C LYS A 66 24.37 -5.72 -8.22
N MET A 67 23.73 -4.68 -8.77
CA MET A 67 23.70 -4.43 -10.22
C MET A 67 25.10 -4.23 -10.81
N GLY A 68 26.04 -3.66 -10.04
CA GLY A 68 27.45 -3.59 -10.42
C GLY A 68 28.08 -4.98 -10.52
N THR A 69 27.87 -5.80 -9.50
CA THR A 69 28.36 -7.20 -9.44
C THR A 69 27.83 -8.05 -10.59
N ILE A 70 26.58 -7.85 -11.04
CA ILE A 70 26.05 -8.55 -12.23
C ILE A 70 26.94 -8.29 -13.45
N ASN A 71 27.29 -7.03 -13.71
CA ASN A 71 28.10 -6.67 -14.88
C ASN A 71 29.53 -7.22 -14.76
N GLU A 72 30.12 -7.14 -13.57
CA GLU A 72 31.45 -7.72 -13.29
C GLU A 72 31.46 -9.24 -13.51
N SER A 73 30.45 -9.95 -13.02
CA SER A 73 30.31 -11.40 -13.23
C SER A 73 30.10 -11.74 -14.71
N LEU A 74 29.33 -10.96 -15.45
CA LEU A 74 29.15 -11.14 -16.90
C LEU A 74 30.48 -10.99 -17.66
N GLU A 75 31.30 -10.00 -17.31
CA GLU A 75 32.62 -9.80 -17.92
C GLU A 75 33.56 -10.97 -17.59
N LYS A 76 33.60 -11.39 -16.32
CA LYS A 76 34.42 -12.52 -15.87
C LYS A 76 34.03 -13.82 -16.56
N LEU A 77 32.73 -14.14 -16.61
CA LEU A 77 32.23 -15.35 -17.28
C LEU A 77 32.58 -15.34 -18.77
N LYS A 78 32.53 -14.18 -19.42
CA LYS A 78 32.93 -14.03 -20.82
C LYS A 78 34.42 -14.31 -21.03
N GLU A 79 35.28 -13.92 -20.10
CA GLU A 79 36.72 -14.21 -20.14
C GLU A 79 37.03 -15.71 -19.92
N LEU A 80 36.27 -16.37 -19.05
CA LEU A 80 36.41 -17.79 -18.73
C LEU A 80 35.75 -18.72 -19.78
N SER A 81 34.82 -18.20 -20.57
CA SER A 81 34.12 -18.95 -21.60
C SER A 81 35.05 -19.38 -22.74
N ASN A 82 35.04 -20.67 -23.04
CA ASN A 82 35.77 -21.30 -24.14
C ASN A 82 34.91 -22.39 -24.80
N GLN A 83 35.41 -23.08 -25.81
CA GLN A 83 34.62 -24.08 -26.55
C GLN A 83 34.19 -25.28 -25.70
N GLU A 84 34.92 -25.61 -24.63
CA GLU A 84 34.69 -26.80 -23.80
C GLU A 84 33.62 -26.56 -22.73
N ASN A 85 33.51 -25.35 -22.19
CA ASN A 85 32.56 -24.99 -21.13
C ASN A 85 31.40 -24.08 -21.59
N LYS A 86 31.30 -23.80 -22.90
CA LYS A 86 30.32 -22.85 -23.45
C LYS A 86 28.87 -23.17 -23.06
N GLU A 87 28.47 -24.45 -23.16
CA GLU A 87 27.11 -24.90 -22.86
C GLU A 87 26.74 -24.74 -21.38
N GLU A 88 27.73 -24.65 -20.50
CA GLU A 88 27.55 -24.41 -19.06
C GLU A 88 27.52 -22.91 -18.72
N VAL A 89 28.39 -22.12 -19.36
CA VAL A 89 28.50 -20.67 -19.10
C VAL A 89 27.35 -19.86 -19.66
N GLU A 90 26.86 -20.20 -20.86
CA GLU A 90 25.81 -19.41 -21.54
C GLU A 90 24.52 -19.28 -20.72
N PRO A 91 23.97 -20.35 -20.12
CA PRO A 91 22.81 -20.25 -19.23
C PRO A 91 23.06 -19.33 -18.02
N ILE A 92 24.20 -19.41 -17.36
CA ILE A 92 24.54 -18.58 -16.19
C ILE A 92 24.55 -17.10 -16.57
N MET A 93 25.16 -16.77 -17.71
CA MET A 93 25.17 -15.39 -18.23
C MET A 93 23.75 -14.91 -18.57
N GLU A 94 22.87 -15.79 -19.03
CA GLU A 94 21.48 -15.43 -19.35
C GLU A 94 20.63 -15.18 -18.10
N GLU A 95 20.83 -15.97 -17.04
CA GLU A 95 20.16 -15.77 -15.75
C GLU A 95 20.56 -14.43 -15.10
N LEU A 96 21.83 -14.02 -15.25
CA LEU A 96 22.33 -12.70 -14.82
C LEU A 96 21.66 -11.56 -15.60
N LYS A 97 21.58 -11.66 -16.93
CA LYS A 97 20.88 -10.67 -17.77
C LYS A 97 19.40 -10.59 -17.43
N THR A 98 18.75 -11.73 -17.22
CA THR A 98 17.35 -11.81 -16.83
C THR A 98 17.12 -11.06 -15.51
N GLY A 99 17.98 -11.27 -14.51
CA GLY A 99 17.92 -10.51 -13.25
C GLY A 99 18.06 -8.99 -13.46
N HIS A 100 18.97 -8.57 -14.34
CA HIS A 100 19.14 -7.16 -14.68
C HIS A 100 17.90 -6.56 -15.37
N GLU A 101 17.32 -7.27 -16.34
CA GLU A 101 16.13 -6.84 -17.06
C GLU A 101 14.89 -6.76 -16.16
N MET A 102 14.74 -7.72 -15.22
CA MET A 102 13.68 -7.68 -14.21
C MET A 102 13.78 -6.41 -13.35
N MET A 103 14.99 -6.03 -12.91
CA MET A 103 15.20 -4.79 -12.16
C MET A 103 14.78 -3.55 -12.95
N MET A 104 15.22 -3.43 -14.20
CA MET A 104 14.87 -2.27 -15.03
C MET A 104 13.37 -2.20 -15.34
N SER A 105 12.76 -3.35 -15.62
CA SER A 105 11.34 -3.45 -15.92
C SER A 105 10.49 -3.10 -14.70
N TRP A 106 10.87 -3.62 -13.53
CA TRP A 106 10.20 -3.33 -12.27
C TRP A 106 10.29 -1.84 -11.94
N MET A 107 11.48 -1.22 -11.96
CA MET A 107 11.62 0.21 -11.66
C MET A 107 10.77 1.09 -12.59
N LYS A 108 10.72 0.75 -13.89
CA LYS A 108 9.92 1.49 -14.87
C LYS A 108 8.42 1.35 -14.62
N GLY A 109 7.95 0.13 -14.34
CA GLY A 109 6.54 -0.12 -14.04
C GLY A 109 6.13 0.53 -12.72
N PHE A 110 6.91 0.28 -11.67
CA PHE A 110 6.67 0.79 -10.33
C PHE A 110 6.63 2.32 -10.28
N GLY A 111 7.62 2.99 -10.88
CA GLY A 111 7.65 4.45 -10.97
C GLY A 111 6.63 5.06 -11.93
N GLY A 112 5.99 4.24 -12.77
CA GLY A 112 4.87 4.66 -13.62
C GLY A 112 3.52 4.58 -12.90
N ASP A 113 3.35 3.63 -11.99
CA ASP A 113 2.09 3.36 -11.29
C ASP A 113 1.96 4.15 -9.97
N PHE A 114 3.07 4.55 -9.36
CA PHE A 114 3.09 5.27 -8.08
C PHE A 114 3.83 6.60 -8.14
N THR A 115 3.25 7.62 -7.50
CA THR A 115 3.88 8.93 -7.34
C THR A 115 4.99 8.90 -6.29
N ARG A 116 5.87 9.90 -6.34
CA ARG A 116 6.94 10.05 -5.35
C ARG A 116 6.38 10.21 -3.94
N GLU A 117 5.29 10.94 -3.80
CA GLU A 117 4.61 11.17 -2.53
C GLU A 117 4.12 9.84 -1.95
N GLU A 118 3.45 9.01 -2.75
CA GLU A 118 2.95 7.70 -2.32
C GLU A 118 4.05 6.74 -1.91
N ILE A 119 5.16 6.72 -2.67
CA ILE A 119 6.31 5.86 -2.36
C ILE A 119 6.95 6.26 -1.02
N ASN A 120 7.05 7.55 -0.73
CA ASN A 120 7.76 8.04 0.45
C ASN A 120 6.88 8.17 1.71
N GLN A 121 5.61 8.53 1.53
CA GLN A 121 4.71 8.89 2.62
C GLN A 121 3.54 7.91 2.77
N GLY A 122 3.33 7.04 1.78
CA GLY A 122 2.17 6.18 1.72
C GLY A 122 0.98 6.84 1.01
N ILE A 123 -0.11 6.07 0.92
CA ILE A 123 -1.36 6.55 0.34
C ILE A 123 -2.01 7.60 1.26
N SER A 124 -2.53 8.68 0.67
CA SER A 124 -3.14 9.81 1.40
C SER A 124 -4.64 10.01 1.15
N THR A 125 -5.21 9.26 0.20
CA THR A 125 -6.65 9.29 -0.09
C THR A 125 -7.43 8.52 0.96
N GLU A 126 -8.64 9.00 1.26
CA GLU A 126 -9.62 8.31 2.12
C GLU A 126 -10.72 7.64 1.26
N ASP A 127 -10.62 7.72 -0.08
CA ASP A 127 -11.52 7.01 -0.99
C ASP A 127 -11.20 5.51 -0.95
N GLU A 128 -12.09 4.74 -0.34
CA GLU A 128 -11.94 3.29 -0.14
C GLU A 128 -11.72 2.52 -1.46
N GLU A 129 -12.42 2.90 -2.53
CA GLU A 129 -12.30 2.22 -3.82
C GLU A 129 -10.98 2.55 -4.51
N GLU A 130 -10.51 3.79 -4.38
CA GLU A 130 -9.16 4.16 -4.84
C GLU A 130 -8.07 3.40 -4.08
N ILE A 131 -8.21 3.26 -2.75
CA ILE A 131 -7.26 2.50 -1.93
C ILE A 131 -7.25 1.03 -2.38
N LYS A 132 -8.40 0.40 -2.62
CA LYS A 132 -8.48 -0.99 -3.10
C LYS A 132 -7.78 -1.17 -4.44
N GLN A 133 -7.98 -0.25 -5.39
CA GLN A 133 -7.32 -0.32 -6.70
C GLN A 133 -5.79 -0.22 -6.58
N LYS A 134 -5.30 0.73 -5.77
CA LYS A 134 -3.88 0.88 -5.50
C LYS A 134 -3.30 -0.29 -4.71
N LEU A 135 -4.10 -0.91 -3.84
CA LEU A 135 -3.72 -2.09 -3.09
C LEU A 135 -3.47 -3.30 -4.01
N GLU A 136 -4.33 -3.51 -5.02
CA GLU A 136 -4.11 -4.58 -6.00
C GLU A 136 -2.86 -4.32 -6.87
N LEU A 137 -2.62 -3.07 -7.26
CA LEU A 137 -1.38 -2.70 -7.96
C LEU A 137 -0.14 -2.97 -7.10
N ILE A 138 -0.12 -2.55 -5.83
CA ILE A 138 1.07 -2.74 -4.99
C ILE A 138 1.29 -4.23 -4.65
N LYS A 139 0.23 -5.04 -4.53
CA LYS A 139 0.37 -6.50 -4.37
C LYS A 139 1.08 -7.14 -5.56
N LYS A 140 0.72 -6.72 -6.79
CA LYS A 140 1.40 -7.16 -8.01
C LYS A 140 2.87 -6.74 -8.00
N HIS A 141 3.16 -5.46 -7.79
CA HIS A 141 4.53 -4.94 -7.75
C HIS A 141 5.37 -5.55 -6.64
N HIS A 142 4.77 -5.84 -5.48
CA HIS A 142 5.43 -6.51 -4.38
C HIS A 142 5.87 -7.92 -4.78
N LYS A 143 4.98 -8.69 -5.41
CA LYS A 143 5.32 -10.02 -5.92
C LYS A 143 6.46 -9.95 -6.93
N GLU A 144 6.37 -9.03 -7.89
CA GLU A 144 7.42 -8.82 -8.91
C GLU A 144 8.76 -8.41 -8.26
N ALA A 145 8.74 -7.57 -7.22
CA ALA A 145 9.94 -7.18 -6.49
C ALA A 145 10.60 -8.38 -5.77
N GLN A 146 9.80 -9.26 -5.16
CA GLN A 146 10.31 -10.47 -4.51
C GLN A 146 10.87 -11.46 -5.53
N GLU A 147 10.21 -11.64 -6.67
CA GLU A 147 10.68 -12.50 -7.77
C GLU A 147 11.99 -11.96 -8.37
N MET A 148 12.07 -10.67 -8.62
CA MET A 148 13.28 -9.96 -9.07
C MET A 148 14.44 -10.15 -8.07
N LYS A 149 14.20 -9.88 -6.78
CA LYS A 149 15.19 -10.07 -5.73
C LYS A 149 15.72 -11.50 -5.71
N LYS A 150 14.82 -12.49 -5.78
CA LYS A 150 15.17 -13.91 -5.82
C LYS A 150 16.00 -14.24 -7.05
N GLN A 151 15.59 -13.77 -8.22
CA GLN A 151 16.29 -14.01 -9.49
C GLN A 151 17.72 -13.47 -9.44
N ILE A 152 17.90 -12.21 -9.05
CA ILE A 152 19.21 -11.57 -8.95
C ILE A 152 20.11 -12.30 -7.94
N THR A 153 19.55 -12.66 -6.78
CA THR A 153 20.33 -13.37 -5.75
C THR A 153 20.79 -14.74 -6.24
N LYS A 154 19.89 -15.49 -6.88
CA LYS A 154 20.17 -16.82 -7.42
C LYS A 154 21.19 -16.77 -8.55
N SER A 155 21.02 -15.88 -9.53
CA SER A 155 21.92 -15.79 -10.68
C SER A 155 23.32 -15.35 -10.30
N LEU A 156 23.46 -14.46 -9.31
CA LEU A 156 24.76 -14.11 -8.74
C LEU A 156 25.42 -15.28 -8.02
N GLN A 157 24.67 -16.04 -7.23
CA GLN A 157 25.21 -17.23 -6.56
C GLN A 157 25.71 -18.26 -7.59
N GLU A 158 24.92 -18.54 -8.63
CA GLU A 158 25.31 -19.48 -9.69
C GLU A 158 26.56 -19.01 -10.45
N ALA A 159 26.67 -17.70 -10.71
CA ALA A 159 27.85 -17.12 -11.33
C ALA A 159 29.09 -17.18 -10.42
N GLU A 160 28.95 -16.85 -9.13
CA GLU A 160 30.02 -16.94 -8.14
C GLU A 160 30.53 -18.39 -8.02
N GLU A 161 29.62 -19.36 -7.90
CA GLU A 161 29.96 -20.79 -7.81
C GLU A 161 30.73 -21.29 -9.03
N PHE A 162 30.37 -20.86 -10.24
CA PHE A 162 31.10 -21.20 -11.46
C PHE A 162 32.48 -20.53 -11.50
N ILE A 163 32.56 -19.23 -11.20
CA ILE A 163 33.79 -18.45 -11.24
C ILE A 163 34.83 -18.98 -10.24
N GLU A 164 34.41 -19.47 -9.08
CA GLU A 164 35.32 -20.05 -8.08
C GLU A 164 35.88 -21.43 -8.49
N GLN A 165 35.18 -22.14 -9.38
CA GLN A 165 35.58 -23.48 -9.85
C GLN A 165 36.39 -23.46 -11.15
N ALA A 166 36.36 -22.36 -11.89
CA ALA A 166 37.03 -22.17 -13.18
C ALA A 166 38.51 -21.75 -13.04
#